data_AF-A0A949B233-F1
#
_entry.id   AF-A0A949B233-F1
#
_cell.length_a   1.000
_cell.length_b   1.000
_cell.length_c   1.000
_cell.angle_alpha   90.00
_cell.angle_beta   90.00
_cell.angle_gamma   90.00
#
_symmetry.space_group_name_H-M   'P 1'
#
loop_
_entity.id
_entity.type
_entity.pdbx_description
1 polymer ?
#
loop_
_entity_poly.entity_id
_entity_poly.type
_entity_poly.pdbx_seq_one_letter_code
_entity_poly.pdbx_strand_id
1 'polypeptide(L)'
;DRLFSFPFSIPFMSPPYGIPVLTLLMGASMFLQQKMTPTPGDPMQAKIMMFLPLIFTFMFINFPSGLVLYWLVNNILSIGQQYRIHKS
;
A
#
# COMPACT_ATOMS: atom_id res chain seq x y z
N ASP A 1 -4.15 -19.44 -2.29
CA ASP A 1 -4.71 -19.92 -1.00
C ASP A 1 -5.15 -18.75 -0.13
N ARG A 2 -6.46 -18.67 0.14
CA ARG A 2 -7.11 -17.54 0.82
C ARG A 2 -7.28 -17.89 2.30
N LEU A 3 -6.62 -17.15 3.19
CA LEU A 3 -6.66 -17.37 4.65
C LEU A 3 -7.98 -16.94 5.32
N PHE A 4 -8.94 -16.41 4.58
CA PHE A 4 -10.31 -16.16 5.07
C PHE A 4 -11.31 -16.47 3.96
N SER A 5 -12.22 -17.42 4.21
CA SER A 5 -13.38 -17.74 3.37
C SER A 5 -14.64 -17.30 4.10
N PHE A 6 -15.19 -16.16 3.71
CA PHE A 6 -16.48 -15.71 4.23
C PHE A 6 -17.61 -16.43 3.51
N PRO A 7 -18.73 -16.77 4.17
CA PRO A 7 -19.88 -17.43 3.55
C PRO A 7 -20.71 -16.49 2.65
N PHE A 8 -20.26 -15.24 2.47
CA PHE A 8 -20.92 -14.23 1.65
C PHE A 8 -19.90 -13.51 0.76
N SER A 9 -20.32 -13.22 -0.48
CA SER A 9 -19.54 -12.48 -1.46
C SER A 9 -19.72 -10.99 -1.23
N ILE A 10 -18.65 -10.28 -0.88
CA ILE A 10 -18.69 -8.80 -0.87
C ILE A 10 -18.57 -8.34 -2.34
N PRO A 11 -19.57 -7.61 -2.88
CA PRO A 11 -19.47 -7.01 -4.21
C PRO A 11 -18.18 -6.18 -4.30
N PHE A 12 -17.44 -6.26 -5.40
CA PHE A 12 -16.12 -5.60 -5.59
C PHE A 12 -14.94 -6.16 -4.79
N MET A 13 -15.08 -7.26 -4.04
CA MET A 13 -13.97 -7.97 -3.36
C MET A 13 -13.79 -9.43 -3.82
N SER A 14 -14.68 -9.94 -4.68
CA SER A 14 -14.62 -11.32 -5.19
C SER A 14 -13.95 -11.38 -6.58
N PRO A 15 -13.09 -12.37 -6.86
CA PRO A 15 -12.51 -12.56 -8.21
C PRO A 15 -13.57 -12.74 -9.29
N PRO A 16 -13.29 -12.37 -10.55
CA PRO A 16 -12.01 -11.83 -11.05
C PRO A 16 -11.92 -10.29 -11.03
N TYR A 17 -12.90 -9.61 -10.45
CA TYR A 17 -13.02 -8.14 -10.47
C TYR A 17 -12.90 -7.48 -9.09
N GLY A 18 -12.47 -8.25 -8.08
CA GLY A 18 -12.39 -7.78 -6.70
C GLY A 18 -11.10 -7.06 -6.40
N ILE A 19 -11.16 -5.83 -5.91
CA ILE A 19 -9.96 -5.14 -5.38
C ILE A 19 -9.59 -5.82 -4.07
N PRO A 20 -8.41 -6.47 -3.97
CA PRO A 20 -7.99 -7.06 -2.71
C PRO A 20 -7.86 -5.96 -1.66
N VAL A 21 -8.55 -6.08 -0.53
CA VAL A 21 -8.46 -5.11 0.58
C VAL A 21 -7.01 -4.88 1.01
N LEU A 22 -6.17 -5.91 0.93
CA LEU A 22 -4.73 -5.82 1.18
C LEU A 22 -4.03 -4.83 0.25
N THR A 23 -4.40 -4.78 -1.02
CA THR A 23 -3.81 -3.88 -2.00
C THR A 23 -4.21 -2.42 -1.73
N LEU A 24 -5.45 -2.19 -1.31
CA LEU A 24 -5.90 -0.87 -0.86
C LEU A 24 -5.18 -0.42 0.41
N LEU A 25 -5.04 -1.32 1.39
CA LEU A 25 -4.29 -1.05 2.62
C LEU A 25 -2.83 -0.75 2.33
N MET A 26 -2.20 -1.46 1.38
CA MET A 26 -0.85 -1.18 0.92
C MET A 26 -0.75 0.19 0.25
N GLY A 27 -1.68 0.55 -0.63
CA GLY A 27 -1.72 1.88 -1.24
C GLY A 27 -1.84 3.01 -0.21
N ALA A 28 -2.70 2.82 0.79
CA ALA A 28 -2.85 3.75 1.90
C ALA A 28 -1.58 3.85 2.77
N SER A 29 -0.92 2.73 3.07
CA SER A 29 0.31 2.72 3.86
C SER A 29 1.46 3.41 3.10
N MET A 30 1.60 3.15 1.80
CA MET A 30 2.57 3.82 0.94
C MET A 30 2.36 5.34 0.91
N PHE A 31 1.10 5.79 0.81
CA PHE A 31 0.77 7.21 0.86
C PHE A 31 1.15 7.84 2.21
N LEU A 32 0.90 7.14 3.32
CA LEU A 32 1.31 7.60 4.66
C LEU A 32 2.83 7.67 4.78
N GLN A 33 3.55 6.65 4.33
CA GLN A 33 5.02 6.64 4.34
C GLN A 33 5.58 7.80 3.52
N GLN A 34 5.00 8.06 2.35
CA GLN A 34 5.46 9.14 1.48
C GLN A 34 5.32 10.52 2.14
N LYS A 35 4.28 10.73 2.96
CA LYS A 35 4.13 11.97 3.75
C LYS A 35 5.18 12.14 4.84
N MET A 36 5.77 11.04 5.30
CA MET A 36 6.84 11.04 6.30
C MET A 36 8.22 11.16 5.67
N THR A 37 8.34 10.92 4.37
CA THR A 37 9.58 11.10 3.62
C THR A 37 9.71 12.55 3.12
N PRO A 38 10.89 13.18 3.23
CA PRO A 38 11.12 14.52 2.70
C PRO A 38 10.75 14.59 1.21
N THR A 39 9.95 15.58 0.84
CA THR A 39 9.62 15.81 -0.57
C THR A 39 10.84 16.41 -1.28
N PRO A 40 11.21 15.95 -2.49
CA PRO A 40 12.33 16.52 -3.22
C PRO A 40 12.11 17.99 -3.57
N GLY A 41 13.19 18.78 -3.59
CA GLY A 41 13.13 20.22 -3.86
C GLY A 41 12.66 20.61 -5.26
N ASP A 42 12.78 19.70 -6.23
CA ASP A 42 12.29 19.90 -7.60
C ASP A 42 10.78 19.58 -7.70
N PRO A 43 9.93 20.53 -8.12
CA PRO A 43 8.49 20.31 -8.29
C PRO A 43 8.13 19.22 -9.30
N MET A 44 8.99 18.92 -10.29
CA MET A 44 8.75 17.81 -11.22
C MET A 44 8.87 16.46 -10.52
N GLN A 45 9.91 16.29 -9.70
CA GLN A 45 10.16 15.04 -8.97
C GLN A 45 9.09 14.82 -7.90
N ALA A 46 8.66 15.87 -7.21
CA ALA A 46 7.56 15.81 -6.24
C ALA A 46 6.26 15.27 -6.88
N LYS A 47 5.91 15.76 -8.08
CA LYS A 47 4.73 15.28 -8.82
C LYS A 47 4.84 13.80 -9.15
N ILE A 48 5.99 13.35 -9.67
CA ILE A 48 6.22 11.94 -9.99
C ILE A 48 6.05 11.05 -8.74
N MET A 49 6.63 11.47 -7.61
CA MET A 49 6.50 10.73 -6.36
C MET A 49 5.04 10.63 -5.91
N MET A 50 4.20 11.65 -6.11
CA MET A 50 2.77 11.59 -5.72
C MET A 50 1.97 10.54 -6.51
N PHE A 51 2.37 10.22 -7.74
CA PHE A 51 1.70 9.21 -8.57
C PHE A 51 2.22 7.78 -8.33
N LEU A 52 3.42 7.63 -7.79
CA LEU A 52 4.07 6.33 -7.53
C LEU A 52 3.23 5.36 -6.68
N PRO A 53 2.63 5.77 -5.53
CA PRO A 53 1.79 4.89 -4.74
C PRO A 53 0.56 4.38 -5.51
N LEU A 54 -0.04 5.22 -6.35
CA LEU A 54 -1.19 4.84 -7.16
C LEU A 54 -0.79 3.79 -8.20
N ILE A 55 0.30 4.02 -8.91
CA ILE A 55 0.84 3.08 -9.90
C ILE A 55 1.11 1.72 -9.26
N PHE A 56 1.78 1.69 -8.10
CA PHE A 56 2.05 0.44 -7.40
C PHE A 56 0.78 -0.23 -6.87
N THR A 57 -0.20 0.55 -6.41
CA THR A 57 -1.51 0.01 -5.98
C THR A 57 -2.20 -0.73 -7.13
N PHE A 58 -2.24 -0.15 -8.33
CA PHE A 58 -2.82 -0.82 -9.50
C PHE A 58 -2.02 -2.05 -9.94
N MET A 59 -0.69 -1.99 -9.86
CA MET A 59 0.18 -3.13 -10.17
C MET A 59 -0.06 -4.30 -9.21
N PHE A 60 -0.21 -4.04 -7.91
CA PHE A 60 -0.40 -5.06 -6.88
C PHE A 60 -1.77 -5.76 -6.92
N ILE A 61 -2.74 -5.28 -7.70
CA ILE A 61 -4.04 -5.96 -7.85
C ILE A 61 -3.86 -7.36 -8.45
N ASN A 62 -2.86 -7.54 -9.32
CA ASN A 62 -2.58 -8.82 -9.98
C ASN A 62 -1.51 -9.66 -9.26
N PHE A 63 -1.00 -9.20 -8.11
CA PHE A 63 0.09 -9.87 -7.41
C PHE A 63 -0.44 -10.87 -6.37
N PRO A 64 0.32 -11.94 -6.06
CA PRO A 64 -0.04 -12.88 -5.00
C PRO A 64 -0.23 -12.16 -3.66
N SER A 65 -1.32 -12.43 -2.96
CA SER A 65 -1.69 -11.76 -1.71
C SER A 65 -0.66 -11.92 -0.59
N GLY A 66 0.08 -13.03 -0.56
CA GLY A 66 1.16 -13.25 0.41
C GLY A 66 2.32 -12.28 0.24
N LEU A 67 2.68 -11.95 -1.01
CA LEU A 67 3.72 -10.96 -1.32
C LEU A 67 3.27 -9.55 -0.92
N VAL A 68 2.02 -9.18 -1.24
CA VAL A 68 1.45 -7.88 -0.86
C VAL A 68 1.37 -7.73 0.66
N LEU A 69 0.98 -8.79 1.38
CA LEU A 69 0.96 -8.80 2.84
C LEU A 69 2.36 -8.64 3.45
N TYR A 70 3.37 -9.33 2.91
CA TYR A 70 4.77 -9.17 3.34
C TYR A 70 5.24 -7.73 3.18
N TRP A 71 4.93 -7.09 2.05
CA TRP A 71 5.25 -5.69 1.81
C TRP A 71 4.53 -4.75 2.77
N LEU A 72 3.23 -4.98 3.00
CA LEU A 72 2.41 -4.18 3.91
C LEU A 72 2.97 -4.18 5.35
N VAL A 73 3.30 -5.37 5.87
CA VAL A 73 3.85 -5.50 7.22
C VAL A 73 5.19 -4.76 7.33
N ASN A 74 6.08 -4.93 6.35
CA ASN A 74 7.36 -4.21 6.33
C ASN A 74 7.17 -2.68 6.24
N ASN A 75 6.22 -2.22 5.43
CA ASN A 75 5.92 -0.81 5.28
C ASN A 75 5.44 -0.17 6.59
N ILE A 76 4.53 -0.84 7.30
CA ILE A 76 4.02 -0.40 8.60
C ILE A 76 5.15 -0.35 9.65
N LEU A 77 6.02 -1.37 9.70
CA LEU A 77 7.16 -1.37 10.61
C LEU A 77 8.12 -0.21 10.32
N SER A 78 8.41 0.05 9.04
CA SER A 78 9.24 1.18 8.61
C SER A 78 8.63 2.53 8.99
N ILE A 79 7.31 2.70 8.80
CA ILE A 79 6.56 3.88 9.25
C ILE A 79 6.69 4.06 10.76
N GLY A 80 6.52 2.99 11.54
CA GLY A 80 6.66 3.02 13.00
C GLY A 80 8.07 3.43 13.44
N GLN A 81 9.10 2.93 12.75
CA GLN A 81 10.49 3.33 12.97
C GLN A 81 10.71 4.82 12.63
N GLN A 82 10.26 5.27 11.45
CA GLN A 82 10.37 6.67 11.03
C GLN A 82 9.63 7.62 11.98
N TYR A 83 8.46 7.22 12.49
CA TYR A 83 7.70 8.00 13.46
C TYR A 83 8.47 8.18 14.77
N ARG A 84 9.13 7.11 15.27
CA ARG A 84 9.96 7.19 16.48
C ARG A 84 11.18 8.09 16.29
N ILE A 85 11.81 8.04 15.12
CA ILE A 85 13.00 8.86 14.82
C ILE A 85 12.63 10.34 14.69
N HIS A 86 11.56 10.68 13.96
CA HIS A 86 11.13 12.08 13.80
C HIS A 86 10.64 12.74 15.09
N LYS A 87 10.23 11.96 16.08
CA LYS A 87 9.79 12.47 17.39
C LYS A 87 10.94 12.73 18.37
N SER A 88 12.14 12.19 18.09
CA SER A 88 13.34 12.35 18.93
C SER A 88 14.21 13.50 18.46
#